data_AF-A0A4Y2GVW3-F1
#
_entry.id   AF-A0A4Y2GVW3-F1
#
_cell.length_a   1.000
_cell.length_b   1.000
_cell.length_c   1.000
_cell.angle_alpha   90.00
_cell.angle_beta   90.00
_cell.angle_gamma   90.00
#
_symmetry.space_group_name_H-M   'P 1'
#
loop_
_entity.id
_entity.type
_entity.pdbx_description
1 polymer ?
#
loop_
_entity_poly.entity_id
_entity_poly.type
_entity_poly.pdbx_seq_one_letter_code
_entity_poly.pdbx_strand_id
1 'polypeptide(L)'
;MKQVRRGPMSPCSLRKMIQKFETTGQLGIFSGRGRKQIPSSSVEDVATAVVEASSLSPHGSVSVPVASRVLDMPYSTVRNI
;
A
#
# COMPACT_ATOMS: atom_id res chain seq x y z
N MET A 1 -20.70 9.24 -14.87
CA MET A 1 -19.60 9.26 -13.86
C MET A 1 -20.22 9.64 -12.52
N LYS A 2 -20.10 8.82 -11.46
CA LYS A 2 -20.70 9.16 -10.15
C LYS A 2 -19.99 10.38 -9.58
N GLN A 3 -20.73 11.46 -9.39
CA GLN A 3 -20.26 12.71 -8.81
C GLN A 3 -19.65 12.42 -7.43
N VAL A 4 -18.33 12.55 -7.31
CA VAL A 4 -17.68 12.48 -6.00
C VAL A 4 -18.03 13.79 -5.32
N ARG A 5 -18.99 13.73 -4.39
CA ARG A 5 -19.50 14.91 -3.70
C ARG A 5 -18.34 15.54 -2.93
N ARG A 6 -17.88 16.72 -3.36
CA ARG A 6 -16.89 17.51 -2.64
C ARG A 6 -17.60 18.18 -1.47
N GLY A 7 -17.34 17.70 -0.25
CA GLY A 7 -17.91 18.23 0.99
C GLY A 7 -17.86 17.21 2.13
N PRO A 8 -18.13 17.64 3.38
CA PRO A 8 -18.20 16.75 4.53
C PRO A 8 -19.20 15.61 4.29
N MET A 9 -18.87 14.42 4.76
CA MET A 9 -19.76 13.27 4.65
C MET A 9 -21.00 13.49 5.52
N SER A 10 -22.17 13.05 5.06
CA SER A 10 -23.38 13.13 5.88
C SER A 10 -23.28 12.21 7.12
N PRO A 11 -23.94 12.53 8.24
CA PRO A 11 -23.94 11.67 9.43
C PRO A 11 -24.48 10.25 9.16
N CYS A 12 -25.47 10.11 8.29
CA CYS A 12 -26.04 8.81 7.92
C CYS A 12 -25.05 7.95 7.12
N SER A 13 -24.33 8.55 6.17
CA SER A 13 -23.28 7.85 5.43
C SER A 13 -22.11 7.46 6.33
N LEU A 14 -21.78 8.29 7.32
CA LEU A 14 -20.73 7.98 8.29
C LEU A 14 -21.10 6.75 9.14
N ARG A 15 -22.33 6.70 9.67
CA ARG A 15 -22.84 5.53 10.43
C ARG A 15 -22.77 4.24 9.63
N LYS A 16 -23.15 4.28 8.34
CA LYS A 16 -23.05 3.12 7.45
C LYS A 16 -21.60 2.66 7.24
N MET A 17 -20.66 3.61 7.22
CA MET A 17 -19.25 3.30 7.04
C MET A 17 -18.65 2.66 8.31
N ILE A 18 -19.04 3.17 9.48
CA ILE A 18 -18.69 2.58 10.78
C ILE A 18 -19.24 1.15 10.89
N GLN A 19 -20.52 0.95 10.58
CA GLN A 19 -21.12 -0.40 10.60
C GLN A 19 -20.41 -1.37 9.65
N LYS A 20 -20.00 -0.90 8.46
CA LYS A 20 -19.17 -1.71 7.55
C LYS A 20 -17.84 -2.08 8.19
N PHE A 21 -17.17 -1.13 8.84
CA PHE A 21 -15.93 -1.41 9.55
C PHE A 21 -16.11 -2.42 10.68
N GLU A 22 -17.16 -2.32 11.48
CA GLU A 22 -17.45 -3.28 12.56
C GLU A 22 -17.73 -4.69 12.02
N THR A 23 -18.33 -4.79 10.83
CA THR A 23 -18.68 -6.08 10.21
C THR A 23 -17.54 -6.72 9.43
N THR A 24 -16.75 -5.94 8.70
CA THR A 24 -15.65 -6.46 7.86
C THR A 24 -14.27 -6.30 8.48
N GLY A 25 -14.13 -5.53 9.56
CA GLY A 25 -12.85 -5.13 10.17
C GLY A 25 -12.00 -4.20 9.29
N GLN A 26 -12.50 -3.78 8.13
CA GLN A 26 -11.71 -3.06 7.13
C GLN A 26 -12.55 -2.02 6.39
N LEU A 27 -12.00 -0.82 6.21
CA LEU A 27 -12.65 0.29 5.51
C LEU A 27 -12.56 0.20 3.98
N GLY A 28 -11.86 -0.81 3.44
CA GLY A 28 -11.64 -0.92 1.99
C GLY A 28 -10.89 0.29 1.43
N ILE A 29 -9.77 0.67 2.06
CA ILE A 29 -8.88 1.71 1.55
C ILE A 29 -8.20 1.15 0.31
N PHE A 30 -8.89 1.20 -0.82
CA PHE A 30 -8.29 0.86 -2.11
C PHE A 30 -7.21 1.89 -2.44
N SER A 31 -6.16 1.42 -3.11
CA SER A 31 -5.16 2.29 -3.72
C SER A 31 -5.86 3.41 -4.51
N GLY A 32 -5.35 4.64 -4.38
CA GLY A 32 -5.97 5.82 -5.01
C GLY A 32 -6.29 5.61 -6.50
N ARG A 33 -7.32 6.32 -7.00
CA ARG A 33 -7.79 6.19 -8.40
C ARG A 33 -6.61 6.09 -9.38
N GLY A 34 -6.56 5.00 -10.14
CA GLY A 34 -5.57 4.77 -11.20
C GLY A 34 -4.31 4.00 -10.78
N ARG A 35 -4.11 3.69 -9.49
CA ARG A 35 -3.02 2.79 -9.06
C ARG A 35 -3.52 1.35 -8.95
N LYS A 36 -2.83 0.43 -9.64
CA LYS A 36 -3.05 -1.01 -9.48
C LYS A 36 -2.80 -1.37 -8.01
N GLN A 37 -3.68 -2.19 -7.45
CA GLN A 37 -3.49 -2.72 -6.11
C GLN A 37 -2.24 -3.61 -6.12
N ILE A 38 -1.32 -3.33 -5.21
CA ILE A 38 -0.14 -4.17 -5.00
C ILE A 38 -0.60 -5.38 -4.18
N PRO A 39 -0.31 -6.62 -4.60
CA PRO A 39 -0.67 -7.80 -3.83
C PRO A 39 0.09 -7.79 -2.50
N SER A 40 -0.57 -8.16 -1.41
CA SER A 40 0.02 -8.14 -0.06
C SER A 40 1.29 -9.00 0.03
N SER A 41 1.34 -10.13 -0.69
CA SER A 41 2.54 -10.97 -0.78
C SER A 41 3.77 -10.19 -1.24
N SER A 42 3.62 -9.35 -2.28
CA SER A 42 4.74 -8.55 -2.78
C SER A 42 5.20 -7.46 -1.81
N VAL A 43 4.33 -7.01 -0.89
CA VAL A 43 4.71 -6.07 0.18
C VAL A 43 5.60 -6.78 1.19
N GLU A 44 5.24 -8.00 1.59
CA GLU A 44 6.01 -8.82 2.52
C GLU A 44 7.37 -9.22 1.93
N ASP A 45 7.41 -9.61 0.66
CA ASP A 45 8.65 -9.94 -0.06
C ASP A 45 9.61 -8.74 -0.10
N VAL A 46 9.09 -7.55 -0.42
CA VAL A 46 9.89 -6.31 -0.47
C VAL A 46 10.38 -5.89 0.91
N ALA A 47 9.52 -5.97 1.94
CA ALA A 47 9.91 -5.66 3.30
C ALA A 47 11.04 -6.57 3.80
N THR A 48 10.95 -7.86 3.51
CA THR A 48 11.94 -8.86 3.93
C THR A 48 13.28 -8.61 3.24
N ALA A 49 13.29 -8.44 1.92
CA ALA A 49 14.52 -8.17 1.16
C ALA A 49 15.17 -6.83 1.55
N VAL A 50 14.39 -5.80 1.87
CA VAL A 50 14.93 -4.53 2.35
C VAL A 50 15.60 -4.70 3.71
N VAL A 51 15.00 -5.44 4.64
CA VAL A 51 15.59 -5.69 5.97
C VAL A 51 16.90 -6.49 5.84
N GLU A 52 16.88 -7.59 5.08
CA GLU A 52 18.06 -8.42 4.84
C GLU A 52 19.19 -7.63 4.18
N ALA A 53 18.91 -6.94 3.07
CA ALA A 53 19.93 -6.19 2.37
C ALA A 53 20.39 -4.94 3.15
N SER A 54 19.55 -4.36 4.01
CA SER A 54 19.94 -3.24 4.88
C SER A 54 20.86 -3.70 6.00
N SER A 55 20.67 -4.91 6.53
CA SER A 55 21.57 -5.51 7.53
C SER A 55 22.97 -5.79 6.98
N LEU A 56 23.09 -6.02 5.67
CA LEU A 56 24.34 -6.23 4.97
C LEU A 56 25.01 -4.91 4.52
N SER A 57 24.27 -3.80 4.58
CA SER A 57 24.74 -2.49 4.16
C SER A 57 25.44 -1.77 5.32
N PRO A 58 26.65 -1.21 5.11
CA PRO A 58 27.33 -0.41 6.13
C PRO A 58 26.51 0.81 6.61
N HIS A 59 25.56 1.26 5.78
CA HIS A 59 24.73 2.43 6.04
C HIS A 59 23.35 2.06 6.63
N GLY A 60 23.08 0.77 6.88
CA GLY A 60 21.79 0.31 7.41
C GLY A 60 20.60 0.61 6.49
N SER A 61 20.85 0.83 5.20
CA SER A 61 19.82 1.19 4.22
C SER A 61 20.11 0.59 2.85
N VAL A 62 19.04 0.42 2.07
CA VAL A 62 19.04 -0.16 0.72
C VAL A 62 18.35 0.79 -0.25
N SER A 63 18.97 0.95 -1.42
CA SER A 63 18.37 1.74 -2.50
C SER A 63 17.30 0.94 -3.25
N VAL A 64 16.26 1.62 -3.70
CA VAL A 64 15.16 1.02 -4.48
C VAL A 64 15.66 0.25 -5.72
N PRO A 65 16.66 0.71 -6.50
CA PRO A 65 17.20 -0.08 -7.61
C PRO A 65 17.86 -1.38 -7.18
N VAL A 66 18.48 -1.41 -5.99
CA VAL A 66 19.09 -2.63 -5.45
C VAL A 66 18.01 -3.65 -5.08
N ALA A 67 16.98 -3.23 -4.33
CA ALA A 67 15.85 -4.08 -3.99
C ALA A 67 15.08 -4.59 -5.24
N SER A 68 14.90 -3.72 -6.25
CA SER A 68 14.30 -4.09 -7.54
C SER A 68 15.07 -5.19 -8.27
N ARG A 69 16.41 -5.15 -8.25
CA ARG A 69 17.25 -6.21 -8.84
C ARG A 69 17.22 -7.51 -8.03
N VAL A 70 17.23 -7.41 -6.71
CA VAL A 70 17.19 -8.59 -5.82
C VAL A 70 15.90 -9.38 -6.00
N LEU A 71 14.78 -8.67 -6.17
CA LEU A 71 13.44 -9.27 -6.26
C LEU A 71 12.97 -9.51 -7.70
N ASP A 72 13.77 -9.13 -8.70
CA ASP A 72 13.37 -9.10 -10.12
C ASP A 72 12.01 -8.41 -10.34
N MET A 73 11.77 -7.33 -9.58
CA MET A 73 10.53 -6.57 -9.63
C MET A 73 10.74 -5.21 -10.30
N PRO A 74 9.74 -4.68 -11.03
CA PRO A 74 9.88 -3.36 -11.62
C PRO A 74 10.05 -2.30 -10.53
N TYR A 75 10.94 -1.34 -10.78
CA TYR A 75 11.26 -0.24 -9.87
C TYR A 75 10.01 0.49 -9.34
N SER A 76 8.99 0.63 -10.18
CA SER A 76 7.72 1.25 -9.79
C SER A 76 6.98 0.48 -8.70
N THR A 77 7.05 -0.85 -8.67
CA THR A 77 6.43 -1.67 -7.62
C THR A 77 7.15 -1.43 -6.29
N VAL A 78 8.48 -1.57 -6.27
CA VAL A 78 9.28 -1.38 -5.07
C VAL A 78 9.17 0.05 -4.53
N ARG A 79 9.09 1.07 -5.39
CA ARG A 79 8.90 2.48 -4.99
C ARG A 79 7.50 2.79 -4.44
N ASN A 80 6.49 2.02 -4.83
CA ASN A 80 5.09 2.27 -4.44
C ASN A 80 4.70 1.56 -3.13
N ILE A 81 5.57 0.70 -2.62
CA ILE A 81 5.49 0.06 -1.30
C ILE A 81 6.10 1.01 -0.28
#